data_AF-A0A365YRE6-F1
#
_entry.id   AF-A0A365YRE6-F1
#
_cell.length_a   1.000
_cell.length_b   1.000
_cell.length_c   1.000
_cell.angle_alpha   90.00
_cell.angle_beta   90.00
_cell.angle_gamma   90.00
#
_symmetry.space_group_name_H-M   'P 1'
#
loop_
_entity.id
_entity.type
_entity.pdbx_description
1 polymer ?
#
loop_
_entity_poly.entity_id
_entity_poly.type
_entity_poly.pdbx_seq_one_letter_code
_entity_poly.pdbx_strand_id
1 'polypeptide(L)'
;MQRTIERTQYILDRAVVNFTCESSINGLTTNDLKGDFRPYMPSLYPSAPQVRDLPGDKAIALIRYYDSLNEISQHVDDWWEREGQLAVNIFNMLMHVVEKSLRLGLVCIREFDLETRCPPPYESWGILTSRIERSLDGAANARQRHLDRAEKHRLDPVKSKEPTAYRKY
;
A
#
# COMPACT_ATOMS: atom_id res chain seq x y z
N MET A 1 -1.35 2.74 16.44
CA MET A 1 -0.43 1.89 15.68
C MET A 1 -1.14 0.77 14.92
N GLN A 2 -1.86 -0.19 15.56
CA GLN A 2 -2.59 -1.23 14.81
C GLN A 2 -3.46 -0.63 13.68
N ARG A 3 -4.31 0.36 14.01
CA ARG A 3 -5.18 1.04 13.01
C ARG A 3 -4.41 1.67 11.85
N THR A 4 -3.21 2.18 12.08
CA THR A 4 -2.40 2.79 11.00
C THR A 4 -1.85 1.70 10.09
N ILE A 5 -1.44 0.55 10.65
CA ILE A 5 -0.95 -0.61 9.89
C ILE A 5 -2.08 -1.23 9.08
N GLU A 6 -3.25 -1.43 9.68
CA GLU A 6 -4.44 -1.94 8.98
C GLU A 6 -4.88 -1.00 7.86
N ARG A 7 -4.82 0.32 8.08
CA ARG A 7 -5.07 1.30 7.02
C ARG A 7 -4.05 1.19 5.90
N THR A 8 -2.77 1.00 6.23
CA THR A 8 -1.70 0.81 5.23
C THR A 8 -1.94 -0.47 4.42
N GLN A 9 -2.38 -1.55 5.06
CA GLN A 9 -2.75 -2.80 4.37
C GLN A 9 -3.91 -2.56 3.40
N TYR A 10 -4.97 -1.90 3.87
CA TYR A 10 -6.11 -1.55 3.03
C TYR A 10 -5.69 -0.75 1.80
N ILE A 11 -4.79 0.24 1.96
CA ILE A 11 -4.27 1.04 0.85
C ILE A 11 -3.55 0.15 -0.18
N LEU A 12 -2.74 -0.82 0.27
CA LEU A 12 -2.07 -1.76 -0.65
C LEU A 12 -3.10 -2.58 -1.43
N ASP A 13 -4.09 -3.15 -0.74
CA ASP A 13 -5.12 -3.99 -1.36
C ASP A 13 -5.90 -3.19 -2.42
N ARG A 14 -6.28 -1.93 -2.13
CA ARG A 14 -6.92 -1.05 -3.12
C ARG A 14 -5.97 -0.69 -4.26
N ALA A 15 -4.72 -0.35 -3.97
CA ALA A 15 -3.73 -0.01 -5.00
C ALA A 15 -3.49 -1.18 -5.97
N VAL A 16 -3.47 -2.42 -5.47
CA VAL A 16 -3.37 -3.64 -6.28
C VAL A 16 -4.55 -3.81 -7.22
N VAL A 17 -5.77 -3.57 -6.73
CA VAL A 17 -6.99 -3.63 -7.56
C VAL A 17 -6.92 -2.57 -8.66
N ASN A 18 -6.59 -1.32 -8.31
CA ASN A 18 -6.45 -0.22 -9.25
C ASN A 18 -5.37 -0.50 -10.30
N PHE A 19 -4.18 -0.92 -9.87
CA PHE A 19 -3.10 -1.33 -10.75
C PHE A 19 -3.53 -2.44 -11.72
N THR A 20 -4.25 -3.45 -11.22
CA THR A 20 -4.72 -4.57 -12.05
C THR A 20 -5.74 -4.11 -13.09
N CYS A 21 -6.67 -3.25 -12.69
CA CYS A 21 -7.66 -2.62 -13.56
C CYS A 21 -7.02 -1.79 -14.68
N GLU A 22 -6.15 -0.86 -14.31
CA GLU A 22 -5.44 0.04 -15.23
C GLU A 22 -4.41 -0.72 -16.10
N SER A 23 -3.89 -1.86 -15.62
CA SER A 23 -3.06 -2.77 -16.40
C SER A 23 -3.87 -3.66 -17.36
N SER A 24 -5.19 -3.76 -17.20
CA SER A 24 -6.02 -4.65 -18.01
C SER A 24 -6.52 -3.96 -19.29
N ILE A 25 -6.70 -4.74 -20.35
CA ILE A 25 -7.18 -4.25 -21.65
C ILE A 25 -8.69 -3.95 -21.62
N ASN A 26 -9.39 -4.42 -20.58
CA ASN A 26 -10.85 -4.38 -20.51
C ASN A 26 -11.42 -3.02 -20.09
N GLY A 27 -10.55 -2.04 -19.78
CA GLY A 27 -10.99 -0.70 -19.39
C GLY A 27 -11.83 -0.65 -18.10
N LEU A 28 -11.71 -1.67 -17.25
CA LEU A 28 -12.42 -1.71 -15.97
C LEU A 28 -11.83 -0.65 -15.05
N THR A 29 -12.68 0.18 -14.46
CA THR A 29 -12.27 1.25 -13.54
C THR A 29 -12.83 1.01 -12.15
N THR A 30 -12.04 1.39 -11.15
CA THR A 30 -12.48 1.51 -9.76
C THR A 30 -13.09 2.89 -9.51
N ASN A 31 -13.87 3.00 -8.42
CA ASN A 31 -14.45 4.26 -7.94
C ASN A 31 -13.70 4.81 -6.72
N ASP A 32 -12.42 4.44 -6.54
CA ASP A 32 -11.62 4.92 -5.42
C ASP A 32 -11.27 6.41 -5.59
N LEU A 33 -11.30 7.14 -4.48
CA LEU A 33 -10.98 8.56 -4.40
C LEU A 33 -9.58 8.76 -3.79
N LYS A 34 -9.00 9.95 -3.96
CA LYS A 34 -7.72 10.34 -3.32
C LYS A 34 -7.68 9.98 -1.83
N GLY A 35 -8.80 10.23 -1.15
CA GLY A 35 -8.96 9.98 0.28
C GLY A 35 -8.81 8.50 0.68
N ASP A 36 -9.11 7.57 -0.23
CA ASP A 36 -9.00 6.13 0.04
C ASP A 36 -7.55 5.66 0.15
N PHE A 37 -6.62 6.42 -0.43
CA PHE A 37 -5.18 6.14 -0.39
C PHE A 37 -4.44 6.89 0.72
N ARG A 38 -5.12 7.75 1.48
CA ARG A 38 -4.48 8.50 2.58
C ARG A 38 -4.24 7.60 3.81
N PRO A 39 -3.00 7.56 4.34
CA PRO A 39 -2.69 6.83 5.56
C PRO A 39 -3.32 7.53 6.78
N TYR A 40 -3.59 6.75 7.82
CA TYR A 40 -3.88 7.34 9.12
C TYR A 40 -2.58 7.76 9.80
N MET A 41 -2.48 9.05 10.12
CA MET A 41 -1.34 9.55 10.87
C MET A 41 -1.48 9.19 12.36
N PRO A 42 -0.37 8.79 13.00
CA PRO A 42 -0.38 8.52 14.42
C PRO A 42 -0.54 9.82 15.21
N SER A 43 -1.37 9.80 16.24
CA SER A 43 -1.35 10.85 17.27
C SER A 43 -0.15 10.61 18.17
N LEU A 44 0.90 11.41 18.01
CA LEU A 44 2.03 11.42 18.93
C LEU A 44 1.65 12.29 20.14
N TYR A 45 1.79 11.72 21.33
CA TYR A 45 1.82 12.47 22.58
C TYR A 45 3.25 12.37 23.12
N PRO A 46 4.18 13.26 22.71
CA PRO A 46 5.60 13.12 23.03
C PRO A 46 5.88 13.09 24.53
N SER A 47 5.01 13.73 25.32
CA SER A 47 5.06 13.75 26.78
C SER A 47 4.45 12.52 27.45
N ALA A 48 3.75 11.65 26.70
CA ALA A 48 3.19 10.43 27.27
C ALA A 48 4.32 9.47 27.68
N PRO A 49 4.27 8.86 28.89
CA PRO A 49 5.30 7.94 29.37
C PRO A 49 5.58 6.80 28.38
N GLN A 50 4.53 6.33 27.70
CA GLN A 50 4.59 5.25 26.71
C GLN A 50 5.43 5.60 25.47
N VAL A 51 5.72 6.88 25.22
CA VAL A 51 6.55 7.34 24.09
C VAL A 51 7.91 7.84 24.60
N ARG A 52 7.93 8.54 25.74
CA ARG A 52 9.15 9.07 26.34
C ARG A 52 10.11 7.98 26.81
N ASP A 53 9.58 6.93 27.44
CA ASP A 53 10.38 5.90 28.12
C ASP A 53 10.54 4.65 27.24
N LEU A 54 10.42 4.81 25.92
CA LEU A 54 10.45 3.71 24.96
C LEU A 54 11.90 3.23 24.73
N PRO A 55 12.18 1.91 24.80
CA PRO A 55 13.53 1.40 24.49
C PRO A 55 13.99 1.80 23.09
N GLY A 56 15.30 2.03 22.93
CA GLY A 56 15.88 2.55 21.69
C GLY A 56 15.46 1.80 20.43
N ASP A 57 15.49 0.47 20.45
CA ASP A 57 15.11 -0.36 19.29
C ASP A 57 13.63 -0.18 18.91
N LYS A 58 12.75 -0.13 19.91
CA LYS A 58 11.31 0.11 19.69
C LYS A 58 11.07 1.52 19.16
N ALA A 59 11.86 2.50 19.61
CA ALA A 59 11.77 3.89 19.17
C ALA A 59 12.20 4.02 17.71
N ILE A 60 13.31 3.39 17.33
CA ILE A 60 13.80 3.35 15.95
C ILE A 60 12.76 2.68 15.03
N ALA A 61 12.19 1.54 15.43
CA ALA A 61 11.17 0.86 14.65
C ALA A 61 9.94 1.77 14.44
N LEU A 62 9.47 2.41 15.51
CA LEU A 62 8.30 3.30 15.47
C LEU A 62 8.53 4.52 14.59
N ILE A 63 9.67 5.19 14.73
CA ILE A 63 10.03 6.37 13.93
C ILE A 63 10.09 6.01 12.45
N ARG A 64 10.81 4.93 12.09
CA ARG A 64 10.92 4.49 10.68
C ARG A 64 9.55 4.19 10.08
N TYR A 65 8.69 3.50 10.83
CA TYR A 65 7.35 3.20 10.37
C TYR A 65 6.53 4.48 10.19
N TYR A 66 6.54 5.41 11.14
CA TYR A 66 5.78 6.66 11.03
C TYR A 66 6.30 7.59 9.93
N ASP A 67 7.62 7.68 9.72
CA ASP A 67 8.20 8.40 8.60
C ASP A 67 7.74 7.81 7.26
N SER A 68 7.62 6.48 7.16
CA SER A 68 7.09 5.84 5.95
C SER A 68 5.61 6.16 5.68
N LEU A 69 4.81 6.49 6.71
CA LEU A 69 3.43 6.95 6.50
C LEU A 69 3.41 8.37 5.91
N ASN A 70 4.34 9.23 6.31
CA ASN A 70 4.51 10.54 5.70
C ASN A 70 4.89 10.43 4.21
N GLU A 71 5.76 9.48 3.86
CA GLU A 71 6.12 9.20 2.47
C GLU A 71 4.91 8.80 1.62
N ILE A 72 4.02 7.94 2.15
CA ILE A 72 2.75 7.61 1.47
C ILE A 72 1.89 8.86 1.31
N SER A 73 1.74 9.69 2.35
CA SER A 73 0.91 10.89 2.28
C SER A 73 1.43 11.89 1.24
N GLN A 74 2.74 12.12 1.20
CA GLN A 74 3.39 12.97 0.20
C GLN A 74 3.15 12.43 -1.21
N HIS A 75 3.33 11.12 -1.41
CA HIS A 75 3.05 10.50 -2.71
C HIS A 75 1.59 10.70 -3.14
N VAL A 76 0.66 10.51 -2.21
CA VAL A 76 -0.78 10.68 -2.45
C VAL A 76 -1.17 12.14 -2.68
N ASP A 77 -0.45 13.09 -2.09
CA ASP A 77 -0.70 14.50 -2.34
C ASP A 77 -0.17 14.94 -3.72
N ASP A 78 0.99 14.42 -4.13
CA ASP A 78 1.70 14.79 -5.37
C ASP A 78 1.13 14.17 -6.66
N TRP A 79 0.56 12.95 -6.59
CA TRP A 79 0.13 12.20 -7.78
C TRP A 79 -1.26 12.59 -8.33
N TRP A 80 -2.10 13.21 -7.51
CA TRP A 80 -3.48 13.57 -7.87
C TRP A 80 -3.43 14.85 -8.70
N GLU A 81 -4.10 14.86 -9.85
CA GLU A 81 -4.10 15.92 -10.86
C GLU A 81 -2.77 16.13 -11.64
N ARG A 82 -1.79 15.22 -11.50
CA ARG A 82 -0.51 15.34 -12.21
C ARG A 82 -0.65 14.96 -13.69
N GLU A 83 -0.57 15.96 -14.57
CA GLU A 83 -0.68 15.75 -16.02
C GLU A 83 0.45 14.87 -16.57
N GLY A 84 0.10 13.95 -17.47
CA GLY A 84 1.06 13.16 -18.27
C GLY A 84 1.52 11.83 -17.67
N GLN A 85 1.07 11.44 -16.48
CA GLN A 85 1.36 10.10 -15.94
C GLN A 85 0.29 9.07 -16.28
N LEU A 86 0.73 7.86 -16.62
CA LEU A 86 -0.17 6.72 -16.77
C LEU A 86 -0.63 6.23 -15.40
N ALA A 87 -1.93 5.98 -15.26
CA ALA A 87 -2.55 5.47 -14.04
C ALA A 87 -1.85 4.22 -13.48
N VAL A 88 -1.47 3.29 -14.37
CA VAL A 88 -0.74 2.08 -14.00
C VAL A 88 0.60 2.36 -13.30
N ASN A 89 1.31 3.42 -13.71
CA ASN A 89 2.60 3.80 -13.08
C ASN A 89 2.39 4.44 -11.71
N ILE A 90 1.34 5.27 -11.61
CA ILE A 90 0.85 5.88 -10.38
C ILE A 90 0.59 4.81 -9.31
N PHE A 91 -0.24 3.80 -9.63
CA PHE A 91 -0.54 2.74 -8.67
C PHE A 91 0.62 1.79 -8.43
N ASN A 92 1.49 1.55 -9.42
CA ASN A 92 2.71 0.77 -9.20
C ASN A 92 3.66 1.44 -8.20
N MET A 93 3.84 2.76 -8.31
CA MET A 93 4.67 3.50 -7.36
C MET A 93 4.04 3.54 -5.97
N LEU A 94 2.73 3.77 -5.87
CA LEU A 94 2.02 3.71 -4.60
C LEU A 94 2.18 2.33 -3.95
N MET A 95 2.01 1.23 -4.70
CA MET A 95 2.24 -0.13 -4.20
C MET A 95 3.64 -0.27 -3.60
N HIS A 96 4.69 0.22 -4.26
CA HIS A 96 6.05 0.15 -3.74
C HIS A 96 6.24 0.89 -2.41
N VAL A 97 5.73 2.12 -2.28
CA VAL A 97 5.86 2.91 -1.05
C VAL A 97 5.07 2.25 0.09
N VAL A 98 3.87 1.76 -0.21
CA VAL A 98 3.01 1.10 0.79
C VAL A 98 3.60 -0.24 1.24
N GLU A 99 4.17 -1.04 0.33
CA GLU A 99 4.88 -2.28 0.69
C GLU A 99 6.05 -2.03 1.63
N LYS A 100 6.85 -0.99 1.36
CA LYS A 100 7.95 -0.57 2.23
C LYS A 100 7.42 -0.25 3.63
N SER A 101 6.33 0.52 3.72
CA SER A 101 5.68 0.85 4.98
C SER A 101 5.16 -0.39 5.72
N LEU A 102 4.54 -1.34 5.02
CA LEU A 102 4.08 -2.59 5.61
C LEU A 102 5.22 -3.47 6.14
N ARG A 103 6.36 -3.54 5.43
CA ARG A 103 7.55 -4.26 5.93
C ARG A 103 8.08 -3.64 7.22
N LEU A 104 8.05 -2.32 7.34
CA LEU A 104 8.36 -1.63 8.61
C LEU A 104 7.28 -1.87 9.67
N GLY A 105 6.01 -1.92 9.27
CA GLY A 105 4.88 -2.28 10.13
C GLY A 105 5.00 -3.69 10.72
N LEU A 106 5.48 -4.68 9.96
CA LEU A 106 5.77 -6.03 10.46
C LEU A 106 6.81 -6.03 11.59
N VAL A 107 7.84 -5.17 11.49
CA VAL A 107 8.79 -4.98 12.59
C VAL A 107 8.06 -4.41 13.82
N CYS A 108 7.22 -3.39 13.64
CA CYS A 108 6.42 -2.83 14.75
C CYS A 108 5.45 -3.85 15.37
N ILE A 109 4.85 -4.74 14.58
CA ILE A 109 3.97 -5.80 15.10
C ILE A 109 4.73 -6.68 16.08
N ARG A 110 5.95 -7.10 15.71
CA ARG A 110 6.81 -7.93 16.56
C ARG A 110 7.31 -7.17 17.78
N GLU A 111 7.91 -5.99 17.60
CA GLU A 111 8.54 -5.22 18.69
C GLU A 111 7.54 -4.77 19.77
N PHE A 112 6.27 -4.58 19.40
CA PHE A 112 5.21 -4.13 20.30
C PHE A 112 4.20 -5.21 20.66
N ASP A 113 4.44 -6.46 20.23
CA ASP A 113 3.60 -7.62 20.50
C ASP A 113 2.12 -7.35 20.17
N LEU A 114 1.87 -6.78 18.99
CA LEU A 114 0.55 -6.27 18.64
C LEU A 114 -0.50 -7.36 18.48
N GLU A 115 -0.11 -8.57 18.08
CA GLU A 115 -1.05 -9.66 17.86
C GLU A 115 -1.61 -10.21 19.19
N THR A 116 -0.78 -10.23 20.24
CA THR A 116 -1.23 -10.59 21.58
C THR A 116 -2.11 -9.49 22.18
N ARG A 117 -1.73 -8.22 21.96
CA ARG A 117 -2.44 -7.06 22.51
C ARG A 117 -3.74 -6.74 21.77
N CYS A 118 -3.82 -7.12 20.51
CA CYS A 118 -4.94 -6.84 19.61
C CYS A 118 -5.25 -8.09 18.79
N PRO A 119 -5.78 -9.15 19.44
CA PRO A 119 -6.08 -10.39 18.75
C PRO A 119 -7.18 -10.19 17.70
N PRO A 120 -7.21 -11.03 16.65
CA PRO A 120 -8.27 -10.95 15.66
C PRO A 120 -9.65 -11.22 16.30
N PRO A 121 -10.73 -10.60 15.80
CA PRO A 121 -12.07 -10.77 16.35
C PRO A 121 -12.60 -12.20 16.21
N TYR A 122 -12.10 -12.97 15.24
CA TYR A 122 -12.44 -14.36 15.00
C TYR A 122 -11.28 -15.06 14.28
N GLU A 123 -11.15 -16.38 14.46
CA GLU A 123 -10.02 -17.17 13.94
C GLU A 123 -9.89 -17.10 12.41
N SER A 124 -11.01 -17.15 11.69
CA SER A 124 -11.03 -17.09 10.22
C SER A 124 -10.55 -15.75 9.64
N TRP A 125 -10.43 -14.70 10.46
CA TRP A 125 -9.85 -13.43 10.04
C TRP A 125 -8.34 -13.53 9.79
N GLY A 126 -7.67 -14.41 10.54
CA GLY A 126 -6.22 -14.49 10.60
C GLY A 126 -5.58 -13.35 11.40
N ILE A 127 -4.33 -13.56 11.81
CA ILE A 127 -3.50 -12.57 12.50
C ILE A 127 -3.04 -11.46 11.54
N LEU A 128 -2.59 -10.34 12.10
CA LEU A 128 -2.22 -9.17 11.30
C LEU A 128 -1.01 -9.44 10.39
N THR A 129 -0.03 -10.22 10.86
CA THR A 129 1.15 -10.62 10.09
C THR A 129 0.77 -11.41 8.84
N SER A 130 0.00 -12.49 8.99
CA SER A 130 -0.37 -13.35 7.85
C SER A 130 -1.26 -12.64 6.84
N ARG A 131 -2.10 -11.71 7.30
CA ARG A 131 -2.87 -10.82 6.44
C ARG A 131 -1.97 -9.90 5.61
N ILE A 132 -0.97 -9.26 6.22
CA ILE A 132 -0.02 -8.37 5.52
C ILE A 132 0.81 -9.16 4.52
N GLU A 133 1.34 -10.32 4.90
CA GLU A 133 2.13 -11.19 4.02
C GLU A 133 1.33 -11.57 2.77
N ARG A 134 0.05 -11.94 2.93
CA ARG A 134 -0.85 -12.21 1.80
C ARG A 134 -1.03 -11.00 0.89
N SER A 135 -1.17 -9.80 1.44
CA SER A 135 -1.27 -8.56 0.65
C SER A 135 0.04 -8.26 -0.10
N LEU A 136 1.21 -8.50 0.51
CA LEU A 136 2.52 -8.36 -0.14
C LEU A 136 2.68 -9.35 -1.31
N ASP A 137 2.30 -10.60 -1.11
CA ASP A 137 2.31 -11.63 -2.16
C ASP A 137 1.33 -11.27 -3.29
N GLY A 138 0.14 -10.77 -2.94
CA GLY A 138 -0.85 -10.28 -3.89
C GLY A 138 -0.29 -9.16 -4.78
N ALA A 139 0.45 -8.22 -4.20
CA ALA A 139 1.10 -7.13 -4.93
C ALA A 139 2.21 -7.62 -5.86
N ALA A 140 3.05 -8.55 -5.40
CA ALA A 140 4.08 -9.18 -6.23
C ALA A 140 3.46 -9.94 -7.43
N ASN A 141 2.42 -10.73 -7.17
CA ASN A 141 1.68 -11.47 -8.20
C ASN A 141 1.01 -10.54 -9.22
N ALA A 142 0.46 -9.40 -8.78
CA ALA A 142 -0.15 -8.41 -9.67
C ALA A 142 0.88 -7.82 -10.64
N ARG A 143 2.07 -7.43 -10.15
CA ARG A 143 3.18 -6.96 -10.99
C ARG A 143 3.67 -8.05 -11.95
N GLN A 144 3.81 -9.29 -11.50
CA GLN A 144 4.21 -10.39 -12.38
C GLN A 144 3.22 -10.57 -13.53
N ARG A 145 1.92 -10.60 -13.24
CA ARG A 145 0.86 -10.69 -14.27
C ARG A 145 0.89 -9.52 -15.25
N HIS A 146 1.23 -8.32 -14.79
CA HIS A 146 1.44 -7.16 -15.66
C HIS A 146 2.60 -7.39 -16.64
N LEU A 147 3.74 -7.87 -16.13
CA LEU A 147 4.91 -8.20 -16.96
C LEU A 147 4.61 -9.33 -17.95
N ASP A 148 3.95 -10.40 -17.52
CA ASP A 148 3.56 -11.53 -18.38
C ASP A 148 2.65 -11.07 -19.52
N ARG A 149 1.71 -10.13 -19.24
CA ARG A 149 0.86 -9.52 -20.27
C ARG A 149 1.68 -8.67 -21.24
N ALA A 150 2.59 -7.84 -20.73
CA ALA A 150 3.44 -7.01 -21.58
C ALA A 150 4.32 -7.86 -22.51
N GLU A 151 4.90 -8.95 -21.99
CA GLU A 151 5.68 -9.90 -22.79
C GLU A 151 4.82 -10.60 -23.84
N LYS A 152 3.62 -11.06 -23.47
CA LYS A 152 2.68 -11.66 -24.43
C LYS A 152 2.30 -10.68 -25.55
N HIS A 153 2.05 -9.41 -25.23
CA HIS A 153 1.77 -8.38 -26.23
C HIS A 153 2.97 -8.07 -27.15
N ARG A 154 4.19 -8.20 -26.63
CA ARG A 154 5.41 -8.06 -27.42
C ARG A 154 5.55 -9.19 -28.45
N LEU A 155 5.20 -10.42 -28.04
CA LEU A 155 5.26 -11.61 -28.89
C LEU A 155 4.10 -11.66 -29.90
N ASP A 156 2.89 -11.31 -29.46
CA ASP A 156 1.67 -11.28 -30.28
C ASP A 156 1.03 -9.88 -30.23
N PRO A 157 1.48 -8.93 -31.06
CA PRO A 157 0.97 -7.57 -31.06
C PRO A 157 -0.48 -7.53 -31.56
N VAL A 158 -1.42 -7.52 -30.62
CA VAL A 158 -2.81 -7.16 -30.89
C VAL A 158 -2.83 -5.70 -31.35
N LYS A 159 -3.33 -5.43 -32.57
CA LYS A 159 -3.56 -4.05 -33.05
C LYS A 159 -4.56 -3.36 -32.11
N SER A 160 -4.11 -2.57 -31.14
CA SER A 160 -5.01 -1.69 -30.39
C SER A 160 -5.48 -0.60 -31.34
N LYS A 161 -6.81 -0.42 -31.46
CA LYS A 161 -7.41 0.59 -32.34
C LYS A 161 -7.47 1.97 -31.70
N GLU A 162 -7.12 2.10 -30.41
CA GLU A 162 -7.27 3.34 -29.66
C GLU A 162 -6.02 3.63 -28.80
N PRO A 163 -5.63 4.91 -28.66
CA PRO A 163 -4.54 5.31 -27.78
C PRO A 163 -4.90 5.05 -26.32
N THR A 164 -3.91 4.62 -25.53
CA THR A 164 -4.05 4.47 -24.07
C THR A 164 -4.42 5.83 -23.48
N ALA A 165 -5.61 5.93 -22.89
CA ALA A 165 -6.12 7.19 -22.37
C ALA A 165 -5.30 7.64 -21.14
N TYR A 166 -4.86 8.90 -21.15
CA TYR A 166 -4.30 9.56 -19.98
C TYR A 166 -5.44 9.94 -19.04
N ARG A 167 -5.54 9.27 -17.89
CA ARG A 167 -6.60 9.56 -16.92
C ARG A 167 -6.15 10.68 -15.99
N LYS A 168 -6.97 11.73 -15.89
CA LYS A 168 -6.85 12.71 -14.81
C LYS A 168 -7.57 12.13 -13.59
N TYR A 169 -6.83 11.97 -12.49
CA TYR A 169 -7.38 11.69 -11.16
C TYR A 169 -7.51 13.01 -10.42
#